data_AF-A0A8X6VKE5-F1
#
_entry.id   AF-A0A8X6VKE5-F1
#
_cell.length_a   1.000
_cell.length_b   1.000
_cell.length_c   1.000
_cell.angle_alpha   90.00
_cell.angle_beta   90.00
_cell.angle_gamma   90.00
#
_symmetry.space_group_name_H-M   'P 1'
#
loop_
_entity.id
_entity.type
_entity.pdbx_description
1 polymer ?
#
loop_
_entity_poly.entity_id
_entity_poly.type
_entity_poly.pdbx_seq_one_letter_code
_entity_poly.pdbx_strand_id
1 'polypeptide(L)'
;MQISPFKGQWRMLLILIPIQHHLNTFDKLSCATGLRPTVPISVFVPLGTEVREQMFRKKTRNHDISVGVRNLISHWKEEKSVHSIGKILKLSKFTVFNIIDKFKKTNSVDNNQRSGSPKIFNEREERWIARQRRINTRTSAVKMTLKCKSRFGKYVNPETVKNVLRKHKYRGRVPQRNPYISKANRPARLAFAKMYVSQQTKFGENAILVEESKYKIFGSDGKQNVWRK
;
A
#
# COMPACT_ATOMS: atom_id res chain seq x y z
N MET A 1 -69.58 -36.13 11.28
CA MET A 1 -68.67 -36.07 10.11
C MET A 1 -67.45 -36.91 10.43
N GLN A 2 -67.35 -38.07 9.79
CA GLN A 2 -66.35 -39.09 10.08
C GLN A 2 -65.01 -38.78 9.39
N ILE A 3 -63.92 -39.04 10.11
CA ILE A 3 -62.55 -39.07 9.59
C ILE A 3 -62.16 -40.55 9.46
N SER A 4 -61.67 -40.96 8.29
CA SER A 4 -60.97 -42.23 8.09
C SER A 4 -59.99 -42.14 6.91
N PRO A 5 -58.97 -43.03 6.83
CA PRO A 5 -57.61 -42.66 6.42
C PRO A 5 -57.10 -43.26 5.09
N PHE A 6 -55.96 -42.71 4.65
CA PHE A 6 -54.85 -43.30 3.86
C PHE A 6 -55.08 -44.66 3.16
N LYS A 7 -55.07 -44.66 1.82
CA LYS A 7 -54.60 -45.76 0.96
C LYS A 7 -53.82 -45.17 -0.22
N GLY A 8 -52.61 -45.66 -0.45
CA GLY A 8 -51.64 -45.10 -1.38
C GLY A 8 -51.78 -45.55 -2.83
N GLN A 9 -50.99 -44.91 -3.69
CA GLN A 9 -50.46 -45.47 -4.95
C GLN A 9 -49.37 -44.53 -5.48
N TRP A 10 -48.11 -44.94 -5.35
CA TRP A 10 -46.98 -44.26 -6.00
C TRP A 10 -46.80 -44.85 -7.41
N ARG A 11 -47.07 -44.04 -8.44
CA ARG A 11 -46.73 -44.37 -9.82
C ARG A 11 -45.32 -43.87 -10.13
N MET A 12 -44.46 -44.82 -10.51
CA MET A 12 -43.15 -44.63 -11.12
C MET A 12 -43.24 -43.76 -12.38
N LEU A 13 -42.37 -42.78 -12.50
CA LEU A 13 -41.90 -42.25 -13.79
C LEU A 13 -40.37 -42.33 -13.80
N LEU A 14 -39.88 -43.31 -14.56
CA LEU A 14 -38.49 -43.53 -14.93
C LEU A 14 -38.06 -42.44 -15.91
N ILE A 15 -36.96 -41.73 -15.60
CA ILE A 15 -36.17 -41.01 -16.60
C ILE A 15 -34.76 -41.59 -16.57
N LEU A 16 -34.37 -42.17 -17.71
CA LEU A 16 -33.05 -42.70 -18.00
C LEU A 16 -31.98 -41.59 -18.02
N ILE A 17 -30.84 -41.85 -17.39
CA ILE A 17 -29.56 -41.21 -17.71
C ILE A 17 -28.54 -42.35 -17.92
N PRO A 18 -27.78 -42.37 -19.04
CA PRO A 18 -26.86 -43.45 -19.34
C PRO A 18 -25.52 -43.30 -18.61
N ILE A 19 -24.98 -44.45 -18.24
CA ILE A 19 -23.65 -44.68 -17.68
C ILE A 19 -22.66 -44.77 -18.84
N GLN A 20 -21.48 -44.15 -18.69
CA GLN A 20 -20.27 -44.67 -19.32
C GLN A 20 -19.10 -44.63 -18.32
N HIS A 21 -18.61 -45.84 -18.02
CA HIS A 21 -17.44 -46.13 -17.22
C HIS A 21 -16.16 -45.80 -17.98
N HIS A 22 -15.14 -45.34 -17.24
CA HIS A 22 -13.77 -45.84 -17.41
C HIS A 22 -13.04 -45.78 -16.05
N LEU A 23 -12.87 -46.97 -15.46
CA LEU A 23 -11.69 -47.57 -14.79
C LEU A 23 -10.53 -46.61 -14.43
N ASN A 24 -9.82 -46.68 -13.31
CA ASN A 24 -9.71 -47.62 -12.18
C ASN A 24 -8.86 -46.90 -11.12
N THR A 25 -9.21 -47.02 -9.83
CA THR A 25 -8.24 -46.75 -8.74
C THR A 25 -8.40 -47.85 -7.72
N PHE A 26 -7.37 -48.69 -7.70
CA PHE A 26 -7.23 -49.90 -6.89
C PHE A 26 -7.16 -49.57 -5.39
N ASP A 27 -7.98 -50.31 -4.66
CA ASP A 27 -7.77 -50.91 -3.35
C ASP A 27 -7.57 -50.04 -2.09
N LYS A 28 -8.65 -50.06 -1.28
CA LYS A 28 -8.59 -50.14 0.17
C LYS A 28 -8.89 -51.58 0.62
N LEU A 29 -7.95 -52.16 1.35
CA LEU A 29 -8.14 -53.18 2.39
C LEU A 29 -7.20 -52.75 3.54
N SER A 30 -7.35 -53.03 4.82
CA SER A 30 -8.40 -53.49 5.72
C SER A 30 -7.71 -53.54 7.10
N CYS A 31 -8.40 -53.09 8.15
CA CYS A 31 -8.34 -53.53 9.55
C CYS A 31 -7.02 -53.60 10.37
N ALA A 32 -7.06 -52.90 11.50
CA ALA A 32 -6.73 -53.33 12.88
C ALA A 32 -5.53 -54.26 13.13
N THR A 33 -4.52 -53.77 13.87
CA THR A 33 -3.94 -54.38 15.11
C THR A 33 -2.74 -53.57 15.62
N GLY A 34 -2.60 -53.53 16.95
CA GLY A 34 -1.37 -53.55 17.76
C GLY A 34 -0.05 -52.90 17.30
N LEU A 35 0.53 -52.17 18.26
CA LEU A 35 1.97 -51.91 18.46
C LEU A 35 2.61 -50.86 17.55
N ARG A 36 3.06 -49.75 18.16
CA ARG A 36 4.09 -48.87 17.60
C ARG A 36 5.42 -49.64 17.59
N PRO A 37 6.04 -49.90 16.43
CA PRO A 37 7.47 -50.18 16.42
C PRO A 37 8.21 -48.85 16.52
N THR A 38 8.83 -48.61 17.66
CA THR A 38 9.90 -47.63 17.82
C THR A 38 11.06 -48.07 16.94
N VAL A 39 11.28 -47.37 15.83
CA VAL A 39 12.54 -47.50 15.09
C VAL A 39 13.64 -46.75 15.86
N PRO A 40 14.82 -47.36 16.07
CA PRO A 40 15.91 -46.72 16.78
C PRO A 40 16.42 -45.53 15.97
N ILE A 41 16.63 -44.40 16.66
CA ILE A 41 17.29 -43.23 16.11
C ILE A 41 18.72 -43.65 15.78
N SER A 42 18.98 -43.97 14.51
CA SER A 42 20.33 -44.04 13.99
C SER A 42 20.89 -42.61 14.05
N VAL A 43 21.90 -42.43 14.89
CA VAL A 43 22.66 -41.19 14.96
C VAL A 43 23.45 -41.09 13.66
N PHE A 44 22.88 -40.40 12.67
CA PHE A 44 23.60 -39.99 11.48
C PHE A 44 24.60 -38.92 11.92
N VAL A 45 25.87 -39.32 12.08
CA VAL A 45 26.99 -38.40 12.26
C VAL A 45 27.41 -37.92 10.87
N PRO A 46 27.18 -36.65 10.48
CA PRO A 46 27.69 -36.16 9.23
C PRO A 46 29.18 -35.89 9.38
N LEU A 47 29.99 -36.80 8.84
CA LEU A 47 31.38 -36.53 8.52
C LEU A 47 31.42 -35.40 7.47
N GLY A 48 32.03 -34.27 7.84
CA GLY A 48 32.57 -33.28 6.90
C GLY A 48 31.57 -32.53 6.01
N THR A 49 30.96 -31.46 6.53
CA THR A 49 30.39 -30.38 5.69
C THR A 49 31.09 -29.03 5.90
N GLU A 50 32.32 -29.02 6.44
CA GLU A 50 33.11 -27.78 6.62
C GLU A 50 33.75 -27.24 5.32
N VAL A 51 33.71 -27.97 4.20
CA VAL A 51 34.45 -27.57 2.99
C VAL A 51 33.57 -27.02 1.86
N ARG A 52 32.25 -26.89 2.06
CA ARG A 52 31.34 -26.35 1.02
C ARG A 52 30.59 -25.08 1.41
N GLU A 53 30.93 -24.46 2.54
CA GLU A 53 30.45 -23.11 2.90
C GLU A 53 31.39 -21.98 2.43
N GLN A 54 32.55 -22.29 1.85
CA GLN A 54 33.54 -21.26 1.48
C GLN A 54 33.36 -20.64 0.08
N MET A 55 32.35 -21.04 -0.70
CA MET A 55 32.19 -20.57 -2.10
C MET A 55 30.96 -19.70 -2.40
N PHE A 56 30.27 -19.16 -1.40
CA PHE A 56 29.30 -18.08 -1.60
C PHE A 56 29.62 -16.85 -0.75
N ARG A 57 30.86 -16.36 -0.87
CA ARG A 57 31.17 -14.99 -0.46
C ARG A 57 30.38 -14.05 -1.38
N LYS A 58 29.20 -13.61 -0.94
CA LYS A 58 28.38 -12.60 -1.64
C LYS A 58 29.31 -11.49 -2.12
N LYS A 59 29.43 -11.29 -3.44
CA LYS A 59 30.15 -10.16 -4.04
C LYS A 59 29.69 -8.90 -3.31
N THR A 60 30.59 -8.30 -2.54
CA THR A 60 30.28 -7.12 -1.74
C THR A 60 29.75 -6.04 -2.69
N ARG A 61 28.64 -5.38 -2.30
CA ARG A 61 28.04 -4.27 -3.05
C ARG A 61 29.17 -3.34 -3.52
N ASN A 62 29.19 -2.96 -4.80
CA ASN A 62 30.11 -1.95 -5.31
C ASN A 62 29.98 -0.70 -4.41
N HIS A 63 30.90 -0.51 -3.48
CA HIS A 63 30.89 0.62 -2.58
C HIS A 63 31.47 1.80 -3.35
N ASP A 64 30.74 2.90 -3.38
CA ASP A 64 31.29 4.15 -3.90
C ASP A 64 32.56 4.48 -3.10
N ILE A 65 33.58 5.03 -3.76
CA ILE A 65 34.82 5.41 -3.08
C ILE A 65 34.48 6.43 -1.97
N SER A 66 35.09 6.28 -0.79
CA SER A 66 34.85 7.21 0.32
C SER A 66 35.13 8.66 -0.08
N VAL A 67 34.33 9.60 0.44
CA VAL A 67 34.48 11.04 0.17
C VAL A 67 35.88 11.51 0.57
N GLY A 68 36.44 11.02 1.68
CA GLY A 68 37.80 11.37 2.12
C GLY A 68 38.88 10.98 1.10
N VAL A 69 38.76 9.80 0.48
CA VAL A 69 39.68 9.34 -0.57
C VAL A 69 39.54 10.18 -1.84
N ARG A 70 38.32 10.60 -2.19
CA ARG A 70 38.10 11.50 -3.34
C ARG A 70 38.63 12.91 -3.08
N ASN A 71 38.55 13.40 -1.85
CA ASN A 71 39.14 14.69 -1.45
C ASN A 71 40.67 14.64 -1.57
N LEU A 72 41.31 13.53 -1.18
CA LEU A 72 42.75 13.31 -1.40
C LEU A 72 43.14 13.35 -2.89
N ILE A 73 42.30 12.80 -3.78
CA ILE A 73 42.51 12.90 -5.23
C ILE A 73 42.38 14.35 -5.72
N SER A 74 41.56 15.18 -5.08
CA SER A 74 41.41 16.61 -5.44
C SER A 74 42.65 17.46 -5.13
N HIS A 75 43.54 17.01 -4.24
CA HIS A 75 44.85 17.62 -3.95
C HIS A 75 45.94 17.25 -4.99
N TRP A 76 45.58 16.65 -6.13
CA TRP A 76 46.47 16.36 -7.28
C TRP A 76 47.27 17.57 -7.81
N LYS A 77 46.94 18.80 -7.35
CA LYS A 77 47.68 20.03 -7.61
C LYS A 77 49.14 19.98 -7.12
N GLU A 78 49.50 19.02 -6.25
CA GLU A 78 50.88 18.77 -5.78
C GLU A 78 51.77 18.01 -6.80
N GLU A 79 51.55 18.19 -8.11
CA GLU A 79 52.41 17.67 -9.21
C GLU A 79 52.58 16.14 -9.32
N LYS A 80 51.74 15.35 -8.63
CA LYS A 80 51.78 13.88 -8.73
C LYS A 80 51.09 13.39 -10.00
N SER A 81 51.72 12.46 -10.72
CA SER A 81 51.09 11.82 -11.90
C SER A 81 49.85 11.01 -11.49
N VAL A 82 48.83 10.96 -12.36
CA VAL A 82 47.58 10.19 -12.12
C VAL A 82 47.87 8.72 -11.76
N HIS A 83 48.89 8.13 -12.36
CA HIS A 83 49.32 6.76 -12.09
C HIS A 83 49.92 6.60 -10.69
N SER A 84 50.76 7.54 -10.25
CA SER A 84 51.34 7.53 -8.91
C SER A 84 50.26 7.66 -7.82
N ILE A 85 49.26 8.51 -8.04
CA ILE A 85 48.09 8.66 -7.16
C ILE A 85 47.31 7.35 -7.05
N GLY A 86 47.08 6.67 -8.19
CA GLY A 86 46.42 5.36 -8.23
C GLY A 86 47.16 4.30 -7.42
N LYS A 87 48.50 4.25 -7.51
CA LYS A 87 49.33 3.32 -6.72
C LYS A 87 49.23 3.60 -5.22
N ILE A 88 49.32 4.87 -4.79
CA ILE A 88 49.24 5.26 -3.37
C ILE A 88 47.88 4.89 -2.78
N LEU A 89 46.79 5.22 -3.51
CA LEU A 89 45.42 5.02 -3.04
C LEU A 89 44.88 3.61 -3.31
N LYS A 90 45.67 2.73 -3.95
CA LYS A 90 45.25 1.39 -4.42
C LYS A 90 43.99 1.44 -5.29
N LEU A 91 43.90 2.44 -6.15
CA LEU A 91 42.79 2.65 -7.09
C LEU A 91 43.26 2.46 -8.53
N SER A 92 42.34 2.10 -9.43
CA SER A 92 42.65 2.02 -10.85
C SER A 92 42.96 3.41 -11.43
N LYS A 93 43.91 3.47 -12.38
CA LYS A 93 44.27 4.70 -13.11
C LYS A 93 43.05 5.39 -13.71
N PHE A 94 42.11 4.63 -14.29
CA PHE A 94 40.88 5.15 -14.89
C PHE A 94 39.96 5.79 -13.86
N THR A 95 39.86 5.20 -12.67
CA THR A 95 39.04 5.75 -11.59
C THR A 95 39.57 7.11 -11.13
N VAL A 96 40.89 7.23 -10.94
CA VAL A 96 41.53 8.50 -10.57
C VAL A 96 41.33 9.54 -11.68
N PHE A 97 41.52 9.16 -12.94
CA PHE A 97 41.29 10.04 -14.09
C PHE A 97 39.85 10.56 -14.14
N ASN A 98 38.85 9.68 -14.00
CA ASN A 98 37.43 10.05 -14.02
C ASN A 98 37.05 11.00 -12.87
N ILE A 99 37.67 10.84 -11.70
CA ILE A 99 37.47 11.74 -10.55
C ILE A 99 38.05 13.12 -10.85
N ILE A 100 39.26 13.19 -11.40
CA ILE A 100 39.90 14.46 -11.79
C ILE A 100 39.12 15.16 -12.90
N ASP A 101 38.73 14.44 -13.96
CA ASP A 101 37.94 14.98 -15.07
C ASP A 101 36.59 15.53 -14.58
N LYS A 102 35.89 14.77 -13.73
CA LYS A 102 34.66 15.24 -13.09
C LYS A 102 34.91 16.48 -12.23
N PHE A 103 35.97 16.50 -11.42
CA PHE A 103 36.32 17.64 -10.57
C PHE A 103 36.61 18.89 -11.40
N LYS A 104 37.33 18.77 -12.52
CA LYS A 104 37.56 19.88 -13.47
C LYS A 104 36.26 20.44 -14.06
N LYS A 105 35.25 19.59 -14.29
CA LYS A 105 33.96 19.98 -14.89
C LYS A 105 32.97 20.58 -13.90
N THR A 106 32.92 20.04 -12.67
CA THR A 106 31.86 20.35 -11.69
C THR A 106 32.37 21.06 -10.44
N ASN A 107 33.68 21.14 -10.23
CA ASN A 107 34.34 21.65 -9.03
C ASN A 107 33.86 21.01 -7.72
N SER A 108 33.25 19.82 -7.80
CA SER A 108 32.69 19.10 -6.65
C SER A 108 33.18 17.66 -6.59
N VAL A 109 33.49 17.23 -5.36
CA VAL A 109 33.96 15.88 -5.08
C VAL A 109 32.78 14.91 -4.84
N ASP A 110 31.62 15.43 -4.46
CA ASP A 110 30.43 14.65 -4.11
C ASP A 110 29.82 13.95 -5.31
N ASN A 111 29.35 12.71 -5.13
CA ASN A 111 28.68 11.99 -6.20
C ASN A 111 27.44 12.75 -6.71
N ASN A 112 27.31 12.87 -8.02
CA ASN A 112 26.12 13.45 -8.63
C ASN A 112 24.89 12.61 -8.28
N GLN A 113 23.75 13.27 -8.11
CA GLN A 113 22.50 12.54 -7.91
C GLN A 113 22.23 11.66 -9.13
N ARG A 114 21.93 10.38 -8.86
CA ARG A 114 21.51 9.43 -9.89
C ARG A 114 20.09 9.82 -10.33
N SER A 115 19.79 9.69 -11.63
CA SER A 115 18.48 10.07 -12.20
C SER A 115 17.28 9.32 -11.59
N GLY A 116 17.53 8.18 -10.95
CA GLY A 116 16.50 7.35 -10.33
C GLY A 116 15.62 6.64 -11.36
N SER A 117 14.59 5.95 -10.88
CA SER A 117 13.61 5.24 -11.72
C SER A 117 12.54 6.21 -12.23
N PRO A 118 12.10 6.09 -13.50
CA PRO A 118 11.01 6.92 -14.02
C PRO A 118 9.71 6.67 -13.25
N LYS A 119 8.90 7.72 -13.10
CA LYS A 119 7.61 7.65 -12.41
C LYS A 119 6.57 6.96 -13.31
N ILE A 120 5.66 6.21 -12.69
CA ILE A 120 4.53 5.57 -13.38
C ILE A 120 3.59 6.63 -14.00
N PHE A 121 3.36 7.72 -13.28
CA PHE A 121 2.51 8.82 -13.73
C PHE A 121 3.33 9.98 -14.26
N ASN A 122 2.87 10.54 -15.38
CA ASN A 122 3.34 11.82 -15.89
C ASN A 122 2.68 12.97 -15.13
N GLU A 123 3.30 14.15 -15.17
CA GLU A 123 2.79 15.32 -14.44
C GLU A 123 1.36 15.74 -14.88
N ARG A 124 1.04 15.57 -16.18
CA ARG A 124 -0.32 15.80 -16.70
C ARG A 124 -1.35 14.83 -16.11
N GLU A 125 -0.96 13.57 -15.93
CA GLU A 125 -1.82 12.52 -15.36
C GLU A 125 -2.01 12.76 -13.86
N GLU A 126 -0.96 13.13 -13.14
CA GLU A 126 -1.05 13.52 -11.72
C GLU A 126 -2.00 14.70 -11.51
N ARG A 127 -1.90 15.75 -12.35
CA ARG A 127 -2.83 16.90 -12.34
C ARG A 127 -4.27 16.48 -12.60
N TRP A 128 -4.50 15.53 -13.50
CA TRP A 128 -5.84 15.00 -13.74
C TRP A 128 -6.38 14.26 -12.51
N ILE A 129 -5.57 13.43 -11.84
CA ILE A 129 -5.94 12.74 -10.60
C ILE A 129 -6.33 13.75 -9.51
N ALA A 130 -5.53 14.81 -9.33
CA ALA A 130 -5.82 15.88 -8.38
C ALA A 130 -7.13 16.63 -8.73
N ARG A 131 -7.41 16.85 -10.01
CA ARG A 131 -8.67 17.46 -10.47
C ARG A 131 -9.87 16.56 -10.18
N GLN A 132 -9.75 15.25 -10.44
CA GLN A 132 -10.83 14.29 -10.14
C GLN A 132 -11.18 14.27 -8.65
N ARG A 133 -10.19 14.46 -7.76
CA ARG A 133 -10.43 14.62 -6.32
C ARG A 133 -11.18 15.88 -5.97
N ARG A 134 -10.85 17.00 -6.61
CA ARG A 134 -11.53 18.28 -6.36
C ARG A 134 -13.03 18.19 -6.70
N ILE A 135 -13.36 17.51 -7.80
CA ILE A 135 -14.76 17.30 -8.21
C ILE A 135 -15.46 16.33 -7.23
N ASN A 136 -14.81 15.21 -6.89
CA ASN A 136 -15.40 14.14 -6.08
C ASN A 136 -14.49 13.74 -4.91
N THR A 137 -14.58 14.47 -3.80
CA THR A 137 -13.73 14.31 -2.61
C THR A 137 -13.90 12.96 -1.89
N ARG A 138 -15.07 12.31 -2.02
CA ARG A 138 -15.43 11.03 -1.38
C ARG A 138 -14.93 9.77 -2.10
N THR A 139 -14.40 9.88 -3.32
CA THR A 139 -14.06 8.66 -4.07
C THR A 139 -12.94 7.86 -3.34
N SER A 140 -12.92 6.53 -3.37
CA SER A 140 -11.81 5.78 -2.73
C SER A 140 -10.56 5.80 -3.63
N ALA A 141 -9.38 5.49 -3.08
CA ALA A 141 -8.17 5.33 -3.89
C ALA A 141 -8.33 4.21 -4.93
N VAL A 142 -8.98 3.10 -4.56
CA VAL A 142 -9.31 1.97 -5.45
C VAL A 142 -10.23 2.40 -6.59
N LYS A 143 -11.30 3.17 -6.31
CA LYS A 143 -12.15 3.70 -7.40
C LYS A 143 -11.37 4.62 -8.33
N MET A 144 -10.36 5.34 -7.82
CA MET A 144 -9.50 6.17 -8.64
C MET A 144 -8.54 5.36 -9.52
N THR A 145 -8.01 4.22 -9.05
CA THR A 145 -7.17 3.36 -9.90
C THR A 145 -7.96 2.83 -11.09
N LEU A 146 -9.23 2.45 -10.90
CA LEU A 146 -10.11 2.04 -11.99
C LEU A 146 -10.32 3.16 -13.02
N LYS A 147 -10.52 4.40 -12.54
CA LYS A 147 -10.61 5.58 -13.42
C LYS A 147 -9.31 5.84 -14.18
N CYS A 148 -8.16 5.68 -13.51
CA CYS A 148 -6.85 5.80 -14.15
C CYS A 148 -6.65 4.71 -15.21
N LYS A 149 -7.04 3.46 -14.93
CA LYS A 149 -7.00 2.36 -15.90
C LYS A 149 -7.86 2.68 -17.13
N SER A 150 -9.09 3.15 -16.92
CA SER A 150 -10.01 3.47 -18.01
C SER A 150 -9.55 4.66 -18.86
N ARG A 151 -8.85 5.64 -18.28
CA ARG A 151 -8.41 6.86 -18.98
C ARG A 151 -7.03 6.74 -19.62
N PHE A 152 -6.08 6.10 -18.93
CA PHE A 152 -4.66 6.04 -19.30
C PHE A 152 -4.19 4.64 -19.70
N GLY A 153 -5.02 3.60 -19.53
CA GLY A 153 -4.62 2.21 -19.78
C GLY A 153 -3.63 1.63 -18.75
N LYS A 154 -3.31 2.37 -17.68
CA LYS A 154 -2.30 1.96 -16.70
C LYS A 154 -2.91 1.20 -15.53
N TYR A 155 -2.38 0.01 -15.24
CA TYR A 155 -2.70 -0.71 -14.00
C TYR A 155 -1.80 -0.19 -12.87
N VAL A 156 -2.42 0.30 -11.80
CA VAL A 156 -1.70 0.97 -10.71
C VAL A 156 -2.19 0.49 -9.35
N ASN A 157 -1.24 0.36 -8.42
CA ASN A 157 -1.56 0.11 -7.03
C ASN A 157 -2.30 1.33 -6.43
N PRO A 158 -3.39 1.13 -5.66
CA PRO A 158 -4.05 2.21 -4.92
C PRO A 158 -3.11 3.09 -4.10
N GLU A 159 -2.01 2.55 -3.57
CA GLU A 159 -1.03 3.32 -2.80
C GLU A 159 -0.28 4.33 -3.68
N THR A 160 0.02 4.00 -4.94
CA THR A 160 0.62 4.95 -5.90
C THR A 160 -0.27 6.17 -6.10
N VAL A 161 -1.59 5.95 -6.19
CA VAL A 161 -2.56 7.05 -6.28
C VAL A 161 -2.56 7.88 -5.00
N LYS A 162 -2.53 7.25 -3.81
CA LYS A 162 -2.44 8.00 -2.54
C LYS A 162 -1.16 8.84 -2.46
N ASN A 163 -0.02 8.32 -2.93
CA ASN A 163 1.24 9.06 -2.95
C ASN A 163 1.17 10.30 -3.85
N VAL A 164 0.56 10.18 -5.04
CA VAL A 164 0.27 11.33 -5.90
C VAL A 164 -0.62 12.35 -5.18
N LEU A 165 -1.67 11.89 -4.48
CA LEU A 165 -2.54 12.79 -3.72
C LEU A 165 -1.83 13.50 -2.57
N ARG A 166 -0.99 12.79 -1.81
CA ARG A 166 -0.17 13.37 -0.75
C ARG A 166 0.81 14.42 -1.30
N LYS A 167 1.43 14.16 -2.46
CA LYS A 167 2.29 15.13 -3.17
C LYS A 167 1.53 16.42 -3.50
N HIS A 168 0.25 16.31 -3.89
CA HIS A 168 -0.64 17.46 -4.11
C HIS A 168 -1.28 18.02 -2.82
N LYS A 169 -0.75 17.69 -1.64
CA LYS A 169 -1.23 18.13 -0.32
C LYS A 169 -2.64 17.65 0.07
N TYR A 170 -3.18 16.63 -0.60
CA TYR A 170 -4.44 16.02 -0.17
C TYR A 170 -4.18 14.99 0.94
N ARG A 171 -4.99 15.05 1.99
CA ARG A 171 -4.98 14.11 3.12
C ARG A 171 -6.37 13.55 3.36
N GLY A 172 -6.43 12.34 3.93
CA GLY A 172 -7.68 11.77 4.44
C GLY A 172 -8.13 12.53 5.70
N ARG A 173 -9.39 12.93 5.73
CA ARG A 173 -10.05 13.63 6.84
C ARG A 173 -11.45 13.07 7.03
N VAL A 174 -11.94 13.04 8.25
CA VAL A 174 -13.36 12.75 8.52
C VAL A 174 -14.17 14.01 8.19
N PRO A 175 -15.19 13.95 7.33
CA PRO A 175 -16.06 15.10 7.09
C PRO A 175 -16.93 15.36 8.33
N GLN A 176 -17.17 16.62 8.63
CA GLN A 176 -18.15 16.99 9.66
C GLN A 176 -19.55 16.56 9.23
N ARG A 177 -20.30 15.96 10.15
CA ARG A 177 -21.71 15.62 9.96
C ARG A 177 -22.52 16.89 10.20
N ASN A 178 -23.06 17.47 9.12
CA ASN A 178 -23.94 18.63 9.21
C ASN A 178 -25.38 18.18 8.92
N PRO A 179 -26.36 18.61 9.71
CA PRO A 179 -27.77 18.38 9.38
C PRO A 179 -28.09 19.04 8.04
N TYR A 180 -28.93 18.39 7.24
CA TYR A 180 -29.36 18.95 5.98
C TYR A 180 -30.30 20.14 6.23
N ILE A 181 -29.92 21.33 5.74
CA ILE A 181 -30.76 22.53 5.81
C ILE A 181 -31.40 22.74 4.44
N SER A 182 -32.73 22.57 4.39
CA SER A 182 -33.53 22.82 3.19
C SER A 182 -33.36 24.27 2.70
N LYS A 183 -33.60 24.51 1.42
CA LYS A 183 -33.51 25.87 0.85
C LYS A 183 -34.49 26.84 1.53
N ALA A 184 -35.70 26.36 1.90
CA ALA A 184 -36.71 27.14 2.60
C ALA A 184 -36.34 27.44 4.06
N ASN A 185 -35.67 26.53 4.77
CA ASN A 185 -35.33 26.74 6.17
C ASN A 185 -34.10 27.66 6.37
N ARG A 186 -33.25 27.82 5.35
CA ARG A 186 -32.09 28.72 5.42
C ARG A 186 -32.46 30.17 5.77
N PRO A 187 -33.40 30.84 5.04
CA PRO A 187 -33.78 32.21 5.38
C PRO A 187 -34.45 32.29 6.75
N ALA A 188 -35.32 31.34 7.12
CA ALA A 188 -35.96 31.32 8.43
C ALA A 188 -34.94 31.23 9.58
N ARG A 189 -33.96 30.33 9.46
CA ARG A 189 -32.86 30.21 10.45
C ARG A 189 -31.99 31.47 10.51
N LEU A 190 -31.73 32.11 9.37
CA LEU A 190 -30.95 33.35 9.31
C LEU A 190 -31.72 34.52 9.92
N ALA A 191 -33.01 34.64 9.62
CA ALA A 191 -33.89 35.65 10.21
C ALA A 191 -33.98 35.48 11.73
N PHE A 192 -34.23 34.25 12.19
CA PHE A 192 -34.18 33.90 13.61
C PHE A 192 -32.82 34.30 14.21
N ALA A 193 -31.69 33.87 13.65
CA ALA A 193 -30.39 34.26 14.18
C ALA A 193 -30.24 35.78 14.29
N LYS A 194 -30.57 36.54 13.23
CA LYS A 194 -30.49 38.01 13.23
C LYS A 194 -31.37 38.67 14.29
N MET A 195 -32.57 38.16 14.53
CA MET A 195 -33.49 38.70 15.56
C MET A 195 -32.89 38.62 16.97
N TYR A 196 -32.06 37.61 17.24
CA TYR A 196 -31.48 37.38 18.56
C TYR A 196 -30.04 37.89 18.71
N VAL A 197 -29.36 38.32 17.63
CA VAL A 197 -28.02 38.95 17.70
C VAL A 197 -28.07 40.28 18.47
N SER A 198 -29.14 41.06 18.33
CA SER A 198 -29.29 42.38 18.96
C SER A 198 -29.93 42.35 20.36
N GLN A 199 -30.22 41.16 20.90
CA GLN A 199 -30.88 41.05 22.20
C GLN A 199 -29.89 41.26 23.35
N GLN A 200 -30.40 41.77 24.48
CA GLN A 200 -29.61 42.00 25.69
C GLN A 200 -29.19 40.66 26.32
N THR A 201 -27.99 40.64 26.90
CA THR A 201 -27.37 39.45 27.54
C THR A 201 -28.28 38.80 28.59
N LYS A 202 -29.10 39.59 29.29
CA LYS A 202 -30.07 39.14 30.31
C LYS A 202 -31.10 38.13 29.79
N PHE A 203 -31.43 38.14 28.50
CA PHE A 203 -32.33 37.14 27.92
C PHE A 203 -31.73 35.73 27.97
N GLY A 204 -30.42 35.61 27.74
CA GLY A 204 -29.70 34.33 27.80
C GLY A 204 -29.57 33.78 29.22
N GLU A 205 -29.51 34.64 30.24
CA GLU A 205 -29.37 34.24 31.65
C GLU A 205 -30.61 33.50 32.18
N ASN A 206 -31.79 33.81 31.65
CA ASN A 206 -33.06 33.21 32.07
C ASN A 206 -33.55 32.10 31.13
N ALA A 207 -32.83 31.83 30.04
CA ALA A 207 -33.24 30.84 29.05
C ALA A 207 -32.85 29.42 29.51
N ILE A 208 -33.84 28.58 29.82
CA ILE A 208 -33.63 27.15 30.04
C ILE A 208 -33.78 26.43 28.70
N LEU A 209 -32.69 25.80 28.24
CA LEU A 209 -32.70 24.97 27.04
C LEU A 209 -32.87 23.50 27.43
N VAL A 210 -33.86 22.84 26.83
CA VAL A 210 -34.11 21.41 27.02
C VAL A 210 -33.85 20.71 25.69
N GLU A 211 -32.99 19.70 25.69
CA GLU A 211 -32.73 18.84 24.54
C GLU A 211 -32.77 17.37 24.97
N GLU A 212 -33.35 16.52 24.14
CA GLU A 212 -33.29 15.08 24.29
C GLU A 212 -32.17 14.52 23.40
N SER A 213 -31.21 13.82 24.00
CA SER A 213 -30.11 13.20 23.28
C SER A 213 -30.12 11.68 23.41
N LYS A 214 -29.93 10.98 22.29
CA LYS A 214 -29.85 9.51 22.25
C LYS A 214 -28.41 9.05 22.47
N TYR A 215 -28.15 8.32 23.55
CA TYR A 215 -26.86 7.68 23.82
C TYR A 215 -26.82 6.23 23.28
N LYS A 216 -25.74 5.87 22.58
CA LYS A 216 -25.48 4.50 22.13
C LYS A 216 -24.48 3.85 23.08
N ILE A 217 -24.87 2.76 23.74
CA ILE A 217 -24.03 2.03 24.70
C ILE A 217 -23.01 1.13 23.96
N PHE A 218 -23.39 0.59 22.80
CA PHE A 218 -22.53 -0.29 22.00
C PHE A 218 -22.55 0.09 20.51
N GLY A 219 -21.39 -0.03 19.87
CA GLY A 219 -21.20 0.20 18.43
C GLY A 219 -20.98 1.68 18.05
N SER A 220 -20.30 1.90 16.94
CA SER A 220 -20.13 3.24 16.34
C SER A 220 -20.57 3.23 14.88
N ASP A 221 -21.11 4.34 14.41
CA ASP A 221 -21.66 4.48 13.04
C ASP A 221 -20.60 4.48 11.93
N GLY A 222 -19.36 4.08 12.22
CA GLY A 222 -18.24 4.09 11.28
C GLY A 222 -17.76 5.51 10.91
N LYS A 223 -16.46 5.61 10.62
CA LYS A 223 -15.84 6.83 10.11
C LYS A 223 -15.59 6.69 8.62
N GLN A 224 -16.25 7.54 7.82
CA GLN A 224 -15.94 7.66 6.40
C GLN A 224 -14.93 8.79 6.18
N ASN A 225 -13.84 8.51 5.47
CA ASN A 225 -12.85 9.53 5.13
C ASN A 225 -13.14 10.19 3.78
N VAL A 226 -12.85 11.49 3.71
CA VAL A 226 -12.82 12.31 2.49
C VAL A 226 -11.42 12.85 2.26
N TRP A 227 -11.06 13.09 1.00
CA TRP A 227 -9.80 13.75 0.67
C TRP A 227 -9.98 15.27 0.69
N ARG A 228 -9.20 15.97 1.51
CA ARG A 228 -9.17 17.44 1.60
C ARG A 228 -7.72 17.94 1.67
N LYS A 229 -7.52 19.18 1.23
CA LYS A 229 -6.26 19.91 1.41
C LYS A 229 -6.25 20.58 2.77
#